data_AF-A0A968I7G8-F1
#
_entry.id   AF-A0A968I7G8-F1
#
_cell.length_a   1.000
_cell.length_b   1.000
_cell.length_c   1.000
_cell.angle_alpha   90.00
_cell.angle_beta   90.00
_cell.angle_gamma   90.00
#
_symmetry.space_group_name_H-M   'P 1'
#
loop_
_entity.id
_entity.type
_entity.pdbx_description
1 polymer ?
#
loop_
_entity_poly.entity_id
_entity_poly.type
_entity_poly.pdbx_seq_one_letter_code
_entity_poly.pdbx_strand_id
1 'polypeptide(L)'
;MTTLPQASLEEPRADGVPASSLANKLYLTVWRWHFYSGLYVIPFMIMLALTGLVILFQPQLEAVQYRDRLFVTPPATTASLENPLDLAQPYTAQLEAVRRAYPGAELGSFTPPTAPNRSAQVLVTPKDAPQRTVFVDPYTARVLGDVQNNARWGSVAETIHGTLLLGKTGDRLIEIAAGLGVILLVSGLYLWWPRGRNGLYGVLIPRFNAGRRTMWRDLHAVPGFWIGGALIAFLITGLSWTGVWGEQFTQAWNTFPSALWNDVPKSTRRTSASTPTRNASPGTSSKPRCRLGFLGGQGRDSRWDTRESGQRDRLCSRQWFSQGFTVDAPGDKDGVWTV
;
A
#
# COMPACT_ATOMS: atom_id res chain seq x y z
N MET A 1 21.42 88.53 46.94
CA MET A 1 21.42 88.12 45.52
C MET A 1 22.46 87.02 45.39
N THR A 2 22.04 85.78 45.62
CA THR A 2 22.95 84.61 45.63
C THR A 2 22.16 83.46 45.04
N THR A 3 22.68 82.95 43.93
CA THR A 3 22.05 82.08 42.94
C THR A 3 21.96 80.64 43.42
N LEU A 4 20.80 80.01 43.28
CA LEU A 4 20.62 78.56 43.45
C LEU A 4 21.34 77.80 42.33
N PRO A 5 21.92 76.60 42.60
CA PRO A 5 22.57 75.80 41.58
C PRO A 5 21.51 75.17 40.66
N GLN A 6 21.71 75.32 39.35
CA GLN A 6 20.88 74.68 38.34
C GLN A 6 21.15 73.18 38.30
N ALA A 7 20.09 72.38 38.49
CA ALA A 7 20.11 70.96 38.19
C ALA A 7 20.24 70.78 36.68
N SER A 8 21.39 70.28 36.24
CA SER A 8 21.62 69.83 34.86
C SER A 8 20.74 68.61 34.59
N LEU A 9 19.69 68.78 33.79
CA LEU A 9 18.95 67.68 33.19
C LEU A 9 19.82 67.05 32.10
N GLU A 10 20.57 66.00 32.44
CA GLU A 10 21.11 65.12 31.41
C GLU A 10 19.93 64.41 30.73
N GLU A 11 19.73 64.69 29.43
CA GLU A 11 18.76 64.00 28.59
C GLU A 11 18.98 62.48 28.66
N PRO A 12 17.90 61.68 28.68
CA PRO A 12 18.04 60.24 28.56
C PRO A 12 18.67 59.94 27.19
N ARG A 13 19.91 59.43 27.22
CA ARG A 13 20.60 58.90 26.05
C ARG A 13 19.64 57.94 25.34
N ALA A 14 19.23 58.29 24.12
CA ALA A 14 18.44 57.42 23.28
C ALA A 14 19.29 56.21 22.92
N ASP A 15 19.31 55.21 23.80
CA ASP A 15 19.92 53.92 23.56
C ASP A 15 19.18 53.30 22.37
N GLY A 16 19.80 53.41 21.20
CA GLY A 16 19.26 52.89 19.95
C GLY A 16 18.87 51.43 20.13
N VAL A 17 17.60 51.12 19.90
CA VAL A 17 17.08 49.76 19.88
C VAL A 17 18.03 48.93 18.98
N PRO A 18 18.73 47.90 19.52
CA PRO A 18 19.69 47.16 18.72
C PRO A 18 18.95 46.55 17.52
N ALA A 19 19.34 46.98 16.32
CA ALA A 19 18.78 46.46 15.09
C ALA A 19 18.93 44.93 15.10
N SER A 20 17.80 44.20 15.09
CA SER A 20 17.83 42.74 15.09
C SER A 20 18.70 42.25 13.94
N SER A 21 19.72 41.45 14.26
CA SER A 21 20.64 40.89 13.27
C SER A 21 19.86 40.10 12.22
N LEU A 22 20.35 40.07 10.99
CA LEU A 22 19.74 39.30 9.90
C LEU A 22 19.48 37.84 10.31
N ALA A 23 20.39 37.25 11.08
CA ALA A 23 20.25 35.90 11.63
C ALA A 23 19.04 35.75 12.57
N ASN A 24 18.76 36.74 13.44
CA ASN A 24 17.60 36.73 14.32
C ASN A 24 16.29 36.87 13.53
N LYS A 25 16.29 37.73 12.48
CA LYS A 25 15.13 37.87 11.59
C LYS A 25 14.83 36.57 10.83
N LEU A 26 15.87 35.91 10.31
CA LEU A 26 15.74 34.61 9.64
C LEU A 26 15.21 33.53 10.58
N TYR A 27 15.74 33.42 11.79
CA TYR A 27 15.28 32.46 12.79
C TYR A 27 13.78 32.64 13.11
N LEU A 28 13.33 33.88 13.35
CA LEU A 28 11.93 34.18 13.63
C LEU A 28 11.03 33.85 12.43
N THR A 29 11.49 34.13 11.21
CA THR A 29 10.77 33.79 9.98
C THR A 29 10.62 32.27 9.83
N VAL A 30 11.69 31.50 10.01
CA VAL A 30 11.64 30.03 9.95
C VAL A 30 10.72 29.48 11.05
N TRP A 31 10.75 30.05 12.25
CA TRP A 31 9.86 29.66 13.34
C TRP A 31 8.37 29.89 12.99
N ARG A 32 8.04 31.04 12.40
CA ARG A 32 6.65 31.35 11.98
C ARG A 32 6.18 30.38 10.90
N TRP A 33 7.02 30.14 9.88
CA TRP A 33 6.69 29.19 8.82
C TRP A 33 6.56 27.76 9.35
N HIS A 34 7.47 27.31 10.20
CA HIS A 34 7.38 26.01 10.86
C HIS A 34 6.06 25.88 11.63
N PHE A 35 5.68 26.89 12.41
CA PHE A 35 4.43 26.88 13.17
C PHE A 35 3.19 26.81 12.26
N TYR A 36 3.09 27.66 11.23
CA TYR A 36 1.93 27.68 10.34
C TYR A 36 1.85 26.44 9.45
N SER A 37 2.98 25.95 8.95
CA SER A 37 3.04 24.67 8.24
C SER A 37 2.61 23.53 9.16
N GLY A 38 3.06 23.52 10.42
CA GLY A 38 2.65 22.52 11.41
C GLY A 38 1.15 22.54 11.65
N LEU A 39 0.55 23.72 11.81
CA LEU A 39 -0.89 23.87 11.99
C LEU A 39 -1.71 23.29 10.82
N TYR A 40 -1.23 23.48 9.58
CA TYR A 40 -1.84 22.88 8.40
C TYR A 40 -1.62 21.37 8.33
N VAL A 41 -0.40 20.89 8.58
CA VAL A 41 0.01 19.48 8.37
C VAL A 41 -0.55 18.53 9.42
N ILE A 42 -0.66 18.95 10.69
CA ILE A 42 -1.10 18.11 11.81
C ILE A 42 -2.40 17.33 11.55
N PRO A 43 -3.52 17.95 11.10
CA PRO A 43 -4.75 17.20 10.87
C PRO A 43 -4.59 16.10 9.80
N PHE A 44 -3.84 16.37 8.73
CA PHE A 44 -3.57 15.37 7.69
C PHE A 44 -2.66 14.25 8.22
N MET A 45 -1.62 14.58 9.01
CA MET A 45 -0.76 13.55 9.61
C MET A 45 -1.51 12.65 10.59
N ILE A 46 -2.40 13.21 11.41
CA ILE A 46 -3.26 12.41 12.29
C ILE A 46 -4.17 11.50 11.45
N MET A 47 -4.82 12.04 10.42
CA MET A 47 -5.66 11.26 9.51
C MET A 47 -4.87 10.13 8.83
N LEU A 48 -3.69 10.42 8.27
CA LEU A 48 -2.84 9.43 7.60
C LEU A 48 -2.36 8.35 8.57
N ALA A 49 -2.01 8.71 9.80
CA ALA A 49 -1.61 7.74 10.82
C ALA A 49 -2.76 6.81 11.21
N LEU A 50 -3.97 7.35 11.41
CA LEU A 50 -5.14 6.56 11.79
C LEU A 50 -5.61 5.65 10.65
N THR A 51 -5.68 6.16 9.42
CA THR A 51 -6.06 5.35 8.26
C THR A 51 -4.99 4.33 7.91
N GLY A 52 -3.71 4.70 7.98
CA GLY A 52 -2.58 3.77 7.81
C GLY A 52 -2.60 2.63 8.82
N LEU A 53 -3.01 2.89 10.07
CA LEU A 53 -3.21 1.84 11.07
C LEU A 53 -4.32 0.86 10.66
N VAL A 54 -5.44 1.36 10.14
CA VAL A 54 -6.54 0.50 9.66
C VAL A 54 -6.10 -0.35 8.48
N ILE A 55 -5.36 0.23 7.52
CA ILE A 55 -4.82 -0.47 6.35
C ILE A 55 -3.85 -1.58 6.80
N LEU A 56 -2.92 -1.26 7.70
CA LEU A 56 -1.94 -2.21 8.22
C LEU A 56 -2.60 -3.44 8.87
N PHE A 57 -3.70 -3.24 9.59
CA PHE A 57 -4.43 -4.29 10.29
C PHE A 57 -5.62 -4.86 9.48
N GLN A 58 -5.74 -4.55 8.19
CA GLN A 58 -6.85 -5.01 7.37
C GLN A 58 -7.05 -6.53 7.42
N PRO A 59 -6.02 -7.40 7.24
CA PRO A 59 -6.23 -8.85 7.30
C PRO A 59 -6.81 -9.34 8.64
N GLN A 60 -6.39 -8.72 9.75
CA GLN A 60 -6.84 -9.04 11.10
C GLN A 60 -8.26 -8.54 11.35
N LEU A 61 -8.57 -7.32 10.91
CA LEU A 61 -9.91 -6.74 10.99
C LEU A 61 -10.92 -7.57 10.19
N GLU A 62 -10.57 -7.93 8.95
CA GLU A 62 -11.41 -8.75 8.09
C GLU A 62 -11.61 -10.16 8.66
N ALA A 63 -10.57 -10.78 9.24
CA ALA A 63 -10.67 -12.09 9.88
C ALA A 63 -11.69 -12.11 11.04
N VAL A 64 -11.86 -10.99 11.74
CA VAL A 64 -12.88 -10.84 12.79
C VAL A 64 -14.24 -10.52 12.18
N GLN A 65 -14.30 -9.53 11.29
CA GLN A 65 -15.55 -9.00 10.72
C GLN A 65 -16.27 -10.01 9.82
N TYR A 66 -15.53 -10.77 9.02
CA TYR A 66 -16.06 -11.71 8.04
C TYR A 66 -15.73 -13.15 8.42
N ARG A 67 -15.66 -13.44 9.72
CA ARG A 67 -15.26 -14.76 10.24
C ARG A 67 -16.10 -15.90 9.68
N ASP A 68 -17.40 -15.68 9.54
CA ASP A 68 -18.40 -16.60 8.99
C ASP A 68 -18.20 -16.93 7.50
N ARG A 69 -17.51 -16.06 6.76
CA ARG A 69 -17.22 -16.22 5.32
C ARG A 69 -15.79 -16.66 5.07
N LEU A 70 -14.83 -16.13 5.83
CA LEU A 70 -13.39 -16.38 5.67
C LEU A 70 -12.95 -17.73 6.22
N PHE A 71 -13.63 -18.23 7.26
CA PHE A 71 -13.26 -19.48 7.90
C PHE A 71 -14.29 -20.58 7.63
N VAL A 72 -13.79 -21.76 7.33
CA VAL A 72 -14.57 -22.98 7.17
C VAL A 72 -14.09 -24.03 8.16
N THR A 73 -14.96 -24.98 8.50
CA THR A 73 -14.58 -26.14 9.31
C THR A 73 -14.17 -27.26 8.37
N PRO A 74 -12.89 -27.68 8.35
CA PRO A 74 -12.46 -28.80 7.52
C PRO A 74 -13.20 -30.09 7.93
N PRO A 75 -13.54 -30.97 6.97
CA PRO A 75 -14.07 -32.30 7.29
C PRO A 75 -13.14 -33.07 8.22
N ALA A 76 -13.67 -33.86 9.17
CA ALA A 76 -12.84 -34.62 10.11
C ALA A 76 -11.83 -35.56 9.42
N THR A 77 -12.15 -36.04 8.21
CA THR A 77 -11.28 -36.85 7.36
C THR A 77 -10.02 -36.12 6.89
N THR A 78 -9.96 -34.80 6.94
CA THR A 78 -8.74 -34.05 6.60
C THR A 78 -7.65 -34.22 7.64
N ALA A 79 -7.97 -34.57 8.88
CA ALA A 79 -6.99 -34.71 9.97
C ALA A 79 -6.01 -35.87 9.76
N SER A 80 -6.40 -36.86 8.94
CA SER A 80 -5.58 -38.02 8.60
C SER A 80 -4.78 -37.85 7.30
N LEU A 81 -4.89 -36.70 6.61
CA LEU A 81 -4.23 -36.46 5.34
C LEU A 81 -2.92 -35.71 5.51
N GLU A 82 -1.93 -36.05 4.69
CA GLU A 82 -0.67 -35.32 4.57
C GLU A 82 -0.93 -33.87 4.10
N ASN A 83 -1.86 -33.69 3.16
CA ASN A 83 -2.35 -32.39 2.75
C ASN A 83 -3.89 -32.30 2.90
N PRO A 84 -4.40 -31.60 3.93
CA PRO A 84 -5.84 -31.39 4.15
C PRO A 84 -6.60 -30.74 2.98
N LEU A 85 -5.92 -30.04 2.06
CA LEU A 85 -6.53 -29.42 0.89
C LEU A 85 -6.75 -30.42 -0.26
N ASP A 86 -6.26 -31.66 -0.17
CA ASP A 86 -6.51 -32.69 -1.19
C ASP A 86 -7.98 -33.11 -1.29
N LEU A 87 -8.79 -32.85 -0.23
CA LEU A 87 -10.25 -33.03 -0.25
C LEU A 87 -11.01 -31.81 -0.75
N ALA A 88 -10.34 -30.71 -1.07
CA ALA A 88 -11.00 -29.58 -1.69
C ALA A 88 -11.57 -29.99 -3.05
N GLN A 89 -12.79 -29.54 -3.33
CA GLN A 89 -13.41 -29.64 -4.63
C GLN A 89 -12.54 -28.93 -5.67
N PRO A 90 -12.49 -29.45 -6.91
CA PRO A 90 -11.76 -28.79 -7.97
C PRO A 90 -12.28 -27.37 -8.14
N TYR A 91 -11.37 -26.45 -8.47
CA TYR A 91 -11.71 -25.04 -8.60
C TYR A 91 -12.88 -24.80 -9.58
N THR A 92 -13.04 -25.66 -10.60
CA THR A 92 -14.14 -25.60 -11.57
C THR A 92 -15.51 -25.76 -10.92
N ALA A 93 -15.66 -26.66 -9.95
CA ALA A 93 -16.91 -26.85 -9.22
C ALA A 93 -17.24 -25.62 -8.35
N GLN A 94 -16.21 -25.01 -7.75
CA GLN A 94 -16.35 -23.79 -6.96
C GLN A 94 -16.77 -22.59 -7.83
N LEU A 95 -16.11 -22.39 -8.98
CA LEU A 95 -16.48 -21.35 -9.93
C LEU A 95 -17.89 -21.56 -10.49
N GLU A 96 -18.28 -22.80 -10.77
CA GLU A 96 -19.63 -23.10 -11.25
C GLU A 96 -20.70 -22.75 -10.21
N ALA A 97 -20.43 -23.03 -8.93
CA ALA A 97 -21.30 -22.60 -7.84
C ALA A 97 -21.45 -21.07 -7.80
N VAL A 98 -20.35 -20.32 -7.98
CA VAL A 98 -20.40 -18.86 -8.05
C VAL A 98 -21.18 -18.37 -9.28
N ARG A 99 -21.00 -18.97 -10.46
CA ARG A 99 -21.78 -18.61 -11.67
C ARG A 99 -23.27 -18.82 -11.48
N ARG A 100 -23.67 -19.89 -10.80
CA ARG A 100 -25.08 -20.16 -10.50
C ARG A 100 -25.64 -19.14 -9.51
N ALA A 101 -24.86 -18.71 -8.53
CA ALA A 101 -25.27 -17.71 -7.54
C ALA A 101 -25.30 -16.28 -8.10
N TYR A 102 -24.43 -15.94 -9.05
CA TYR A 102 -24.33 -14.62 -9.69
C TYR A 102 -24.48 -14.72 -11.21
N PRO A 103 -25.70 -15.02 -11.71
CA PRO A 103 -25.93 -15.20 -13.14
C PRO A 103 -25.63 -13.92 -13.92
N GLY A 104 -24.80 -14.04 -14.96
CA GLY A 104 -24.46 -12.91 -15.84
C GLY A 104 -23.42 -11.93 -15.29
N ALA A 105 -22.85 -12.19 -14.11
CA ALA A 105 -21.70 -11.44 -13.62
C ALA A 105 -20.39 -11.96 -14.22
N GLU A 106 -19.43 -11.06 -14.40
CA GLU A 106 -18.09 -11.42 -14.85
C GLU A 106 -17.28 -11.96 -13.67
N LEU A 107 -16.60 -13.08 -13.88
CA LEU A 107 -15.67 -13.65 -12.90
C LEU A 107 -14.27 -13.12 -13.22
N GLY A 108 -13.66 -12.44 -12.26
CA GLY A 108 -12.29 -11.96 -12.33
C GLY A 108 -11.32 -13.05 -11.87
N SER A 109 -10.66 -12.80 -10.73
CA SER A 109 -9.66 -13.69 -10.16
C SER A 109 -10.24 -14.76 -9.23
N PHE A 110 -9.60 -15.91 -9.20
CA PHE A 110 -9.81 -16.97 -8.20
C PHE A 110 -8.59 -17.04 -7.28
N THR A 111 -8.82 -16.92 -5.98
CA THR A 111 -7.81 -17.09 -4.95
C THR A 111 -8.10 -18.38 -4.17
N PRO A 112 -7.23 -19.41 -4.26
CA PRO A 112 -7.39 -20.66 -3.54
C PRO A 112 -7.30 -20.44 -2.02
N PRO A 113 -7.83 -21.38 -1.21
CA PRO A 113 -7.73 -21.30 0.24
C PRO A 113 -6.26 -21.37 0.68
N THR A 114 -5.83 -20.41 1.50
CA THR A 114 -4.45 -20.32 2.00
C THR A 114 -4.14 -21.25 3.16
N ALA A 115 -5.18 -21.80 3.79
CA ALA A 115 -5.09 -22.82 4.83
C ALA A 115 -6.35 -23.71 4.80
N PRO A 116 -6.34 -24.91 5.40
CA PRO A 116 -7.47 -25.84 5.37
C PRO A 116 -8.76 -25.25 5.95
N ASN A 117 -8.63 -24.38 6.96
CA ASN A 117 -9.75 -23.71 7.59
C ASN A 117 -10.15 -22.39 6.91
N ARG A 118 -9.71 -22.13 5.68
CA ARG A 118 -10.02 -20.89 4.93
C ARG A 118 -10.90 -21.21 3.73
N SER A 119 -11.80 -20.28 3.43
CA SER A 119 -12.57 -20.31 2.18
C SER A 119 -11.70 -19.97 0.97
N ALA A 120 -12.08 -20.47 -0.21
CA ALA A 120 -11.63 -19.88 -1.47
C ALA A 120 -12.34 -18.53 -1.70
N GLN A 121 -11.73 -17.67 -2.50
CA GLN A 121 -12.29 -16.36 -2.85
C GLN A 121 -12.37 -16.20 -4.36
N VAL A 122 -13.46 -15.60 -4.83
CA VAL A 122 -13.70 -15.33 -6.25
C VAL A 122 -14.10 -13.87 -6.41
N LEU A 123 -13.37 -13.14 -7.23
CA LEU A 123 -13.72 -11.78 -7.59
C LEU A 123 -14.87 -11.80 -8.61
N VAL A 124 -15.94 -11.09 -8.31
CA VAL A 124 -17.13 -11.03 -9.16
C VAL A 124 -17.46 -9.58 -9.44
N THR A 125 -17.67 -9.26 -10.73
CA THR A 125 -18.10 -7.95 -11.19
C THR A 125 -19.50 -8.09 -11.80
N PRO A 126 -20.58 -7.80 -11.04
CA PRO A 126 -21.92 -7.73 -11.60
C PRO A 126 -22.03 -6.54 -12.58
N LYS A 127 -22.91 -6.63 -13.58
CA LYS A 127 -23.05 -5.59 -14.63
C LYS A 127 -23.38 -4.20 -14.08
N ASP A 128 -24.27 -4.12 -13.11
CA ASP A 128 -24.81 -2.86 -12.57
C ASP A 128 -24.55 -2.69 -11.07
N ALA A 129 -23.51 -3.36 -10.53
CA ALA A 129 -23.16 -3.23 -9.12
C ALA A 129 -21.65 -3.22 -8.91
N PRO A 130 -21.16 -2.65 -7.79
CA PRO A 130 -19.74 -2.66 -7.46
C PRO A 130 -19.17 -4.08 -7.42
N GLN A 131 -17.89 -4.19 -7.70
CA GLN A 131 -17.15 -5.45 -7.58
C GLN A 131 -17.21 -6.01 -6.16
N ARG A 132 -17.35 -7.34 -6.06
CA ARG A 132 -17.52 -8.07 -4.81
C ARG A 132 -16.58 -9.25 -4.77
N THR A 133 -16.13 -9.62 -3.58
CA THR A 133 -15.42 -10.87 -3.36
C THR A 133 -16.40 -11.88 -2.78
N VAL A 134 -16.59 -12.99 -3.48
CA VAL A 134 -17.45 -14.11 -3.09
C VAL A 134 -16.59 -15.17 -2.41
N PHE A 135 -17.05 -15.66 -1.26
CA PHE A 135 -16.37 -16.67 -0.47
C PHE A 135 -17.01 -18.03 -0.70
N VAL A 136 -16.20 -19.04 -0.98
CA VAL A 136 -16.66 -20.40 -1.31
C VAL A 136 -16.01 -21.39 -0.36
N ASP A 137 -16.83 -22.30 0.19
CA ASP A 137 -16.33 -23.43 0.94
C ASP A 137 -15.60 -24.40 -0.02
N PRO A 138 -14.28 -24.60 0.14
CA PRO A 138 -13.52 -25.44 -0.77
C PRO A 138 -13.94 -26.90 -0.72
N TYR A 139 -14.52 -27.40 0.38
CA TYR A 139 -14.88 -28.81 0.53
C TYR A 139 -16.27 -29.16 -0.01
N THR A 140 -17.20 -28.20 0.04
CA THR A 140 -18.60 -28.41 -0.36
C THR A 140 -18.98 -27.66 -1.65
N ALA A 141 -18.11 -26.78 -2.15
CA ALA A 141 -18.41 -25.83 -3.22
C ALA A 141 -19.64 -24.95 -2.94
N ARG A 142 -19.98 -24.74 -1.67
CA ARG A 142 -21.09 -23.87 -1.26
C ARG A 142 -20.63 -22.42 -1.16
N VAL A 143 -21.40 -21.50 -1.72
CA VAL A 143 -21.19 -20.05 -1.53
C VAL A 143 -21.54 -19.68 -0.09
N LEU A 144 -20.57 -19.12 0.63
CA LEU A 144 -20.69 -18.70 2.03
C LEU A 144 -21.24 -17.28 2.18
N GLY A 145 -21.16 -16.50 1.10
CA GLY A 145 -21.58 -15.12 1.01
C GLY A 145 -20.56 -14.29 0.26
N ASP A 146 -20.74 -12.98 0.29
CA ASP A 146 -19.85 -12.06 -0.40
C ASP A 146 -19.64 -10.77 0.40
N VAL A 147 -18.65 -9.99 -0.02
CA VAL A 147 -18.37 -8.64 0.51
C VAL A 147 -18.12 -7.69 -0.67
N GLN A 148 -18.78 -6.52 -0.66
CA GLN A 148 -18.51 -5.45 -1.63
C GLN A 148 -17.13 -4.85 -1.36
N ASN A 149 -16.26 -4.79 -2.37
CA ASN A 149 -14.84 -4.49 -2.18
C ASN A 149 -14.61 -3.03 -1.75
N ASN A 150 -15.31 -2.08 -2.35
CA ASN A 150 -15.21 -0.65 -2.05
C ASN A 150 -15.79 -0.25 -0.67
N ALA A 151 -16.60 -1.11 -0.07
CA ALA A 151 -17.21 -0.88 1.25
C ALA A 151 -16.40 -1.53 2.39
N ARG A 152 -15.33 -2.26 2.07
CA ARG A 152 -14.42 -2.83 3.09
C ARG A 152 -13.74 -1.70 3.85
N TRP A 153 -13.53 -1.90 5.14
CA TRP A 153 -12.89 -0.89 5.99
C TRP A 153 -11.49 -0.52 5.51
N GLY A 154 -10.72 -1.49 5.02
CA GLY A 154 -9.43 -1.25 4.38
C GLY A 154 -9.56 -0.33 3.16
N SER A 155 -10.47 -0.64 2.23
CA SER A 155 -10.69 0.17 1.02
C SER A 155 -11.18 1.59 1.32
N VAL A 156 -12.08 1.74 2.30
CA VAL A 156 -12.52 3.07 2.77
C VAL A 156 -11.34 3.83 3.39
N ALA A 157 -10.53 3.16 4.22
CA ALA A 157 -9.34 3.77 4.82
C ALA A 157 -8.31 4.17 3.76
N GLU A 158 -8.03 3.34 2.75
CA GLU A 158 -7.18 3.66 1.61
C GLU A 158 -7.69 4.89 0.86
N THR A 159 -9.00 4.97 0.63
CA THR A 159 -9.58 6.11 -0.08
C THR A 159 -9.47 7.41 0.72
N ILE A 160 -9.69 7.36 2.04
CA ILE A 160 -9.47 8.51 2.93
C ILE A 160 -7.97 8.86 2.99
N HIS A 161 -7.10 7.86 3.10
CA HIS A 161 -5.64 8.01 3.21
C HIS A 161 -5.04 8.70 1.98
N GLY A 162 -5.49 8.32 0.78
CA GLY A 162 -4.96 8.87 -0.47
C GLY A 162 -5.69 10.13 -0.95
N THR A 163 -7.01 10.25 -0.70
CA THR A 163 -7.83 11.28 -1.37
C THR A 163 -8.85 11.96 -0.46
N LEU A 164 -8.90 11.67 0.84
CA LEU A 164 -9.91 12.21 1.78
C LEU A 164 -11.37 11.98 1.36
N LEU A 165 -11.66 11.02 0.48
CA LEU A 165 -12.97 10.87 -0.20
C LEU A 165 -13.36 12.09 -1.06
N LEU A 166 -12.41 12.97 -1.38
CA LEU A 166 -12.59 14.17 -2.21
C LEU A 166 -11.94 14.02 -3.60
N GLY A 167 -11.48 12.82 -3.96
CA GLY A 167 -10.81 12.54 -5.23
C GLY A 167 -9.59 13.43 -5.44
N LYS A 168 -9.48 14.03 -6.63
CA LYS A 168 -8.33 14.87 -7.00
C LYS A 168 -8.08 16.02 -6.03
N THR A 169 -9.12 16.65 -5.50
CA THR A 169 -8.96 17.77 -4.55
C THR A 169 -8.28 17.32 -3.27
N GLY A 170 -8.71 16.18 -2.71
CA GLY A 170 -8.10 15.65 -1.49
C GLY A 170 -6.69 15.14 -1.70
N ASP A 171 -6.40 14.52 -2.86
CA ASP A 171 -5.03 14.16 -3.27
C ASP A 171 -4.12 15.40 -3.25
N ARG A 172 -4.54 16.53 -3.84
CA ARG A 172 -3.73 17.78 -3.81
C ARG A 172 -3.52 18.32 -2.40
N LEU A 173 -4.54 18.26 -1.54
CA LEU A 173 -4.40 18.71 -0.15
C LEU A 173 -3.41 17.85 0.63
N ILE A 174 -3.48 16.52 0.47
CA ILE A 174 -2.55 15.58 1.09
C ILE A 174 -1.14 15.77 0.53
N GLU A 175 -0.98 15.97 -0.78
CA GLU A 175 0.31 16.22 -1.42
C GLU A 175 0.97 17.50 -0.89
N ILE A 176 0.21 18.59 -0.75
CA ILE A 176 0.68 19.83 -0.12
C ILE A 176 1.07 19.56 1.34
N ALA A 177 0.27 18.82 2.09
CA ALA A 177 0.57 18.48 3.47
C ALA A 177 1.84 17.62 3.61
N ALA A 178 2.05 16.65 2.72
CA ALA A 178 3.24 15.81 2.70
C ALA A 178 4.50 16.62 2.34
N GLY A 179 4.41 17.47 1.32
CA GLY A 179 5.49 18.38 0.93
C GLY A 179 5.86 19.39 2.03
N LEU A 180 4.84 20.01 2.65
CA LEU A 180 5.03 20.86 3.82
C LEU A 180 5.57 20.07 5.02
N GLY A 181 5.21 18.79 5.16
CA GLY A 181 5.73 17.89 6.19
C GLY A 181 7.25 17.68 6.08
N VAL A 182 7.78 17.53 4.86
CA VAL A 182 9.23 17.48 4.62
C VAL A 182 9.89 18.79 5.04
N ILE A 183 9.34 19.94 4.61
CA ILE A 183 9.85 21.26 5.00
C ILE A 183 9.74 21.46 6.53
N LEU A 184 8.69 20.97 7.16
CA LEU A 184 8.45 21.03 8.60
C LEU A 184 9.53 20.27 9.37
N LEU A 185 9.94 19.10 8.88
CA LEU A 185 11.00 18.30 9.50
C LEU A 185 12.38 18.96 9.36
N VAL A 186 12.71 19.47 8.18
CA VAL A 186 13.97 20.19 7.94
C VAL A 186 14.05 21.47 8.77
N SER A 187 12.98 22.27 8.76
CA SER A 187 12.90 23.49 9.58
C SER A 187 12.89 23.18 11.08
N GLY A 188 12.24 22.09 11.51
CA GLY A 188 12.25 21.63 12.89
C GLY A 188 13.66 21.25 13.36
N LEU A 189 14.40 20.50 12.54
CA LEU A 189 15.79 20.15 12.81
C LEU A 189 16.67 21.41 12.89
N TYR A 190 16.50 22.35 11.96
CA TYR A 190 17.19 23.63 12.01
C TYR A 190 16.88 24.40 13.29
N LEU A 191 15.61 24.52 13.69
CA LEU A 191 15.21 25.24 14.90
C LEU A 191 15.71 24.54 16.17
N TRP A 192 15.70 23.20 16.20
CA TRP A 192 16.16 22.39 17.33
C TRP A 192 17.68 22.31 17.47
N TRP A 193 18.43 22.50 16.38
CA TRP A 193 19.88 22.32 16.39
C TRP A 193 20.56 23.17 17.49
N PRO A 194 21.44 22.58 18.32
CA PRO A 194 22.08 23.28 19.41
C PRO A 194 22.99 24.40 18.89
N ARG A 195 22.76 25.64 19.36
CA ARG A 195 23.52 26.84 18.98
C ARG A 195 24.43 27.37 20.11
N GLY A 196 24.67 26.57 21.15
CA GLY A 196 25.44 26.98 22.33
C GLY A 196 26.16 25.81 23.01
N ARG A 197 26.96 26.11 24.04
CA ARG A 197 27.88 25.16 24.70
C ARG A 197 27.22 24.19 25.70
N ASN A 198 25.89 24.16 25.79
CA ASN A 198 25.18 23.28 26.72
C ASN A 198 25.09 21.88 26.10
N GLY A 199 25.70 20.91 26.77
CA GLY A 199 25.99 19.57 26.24
C GLY A 199 24.82 18.84 25.58
N LEU A 200 25.19 17.93 24.66
CA LEU A 200 24.29 17.16 23.79
C LEU A 200 23.21 16.35 24.54
N TYR A 201 23.40 16.07 25.84
CA TYR A 201 22.44 15.36 26.68
C TYR A 201 21.04 15.98 26.70
N GLY A 202 20.93 17.31 26.76
CA GLY A 202 19.64 18.02 26.76
C GLY A 202 19.01 18.20 25.38
N VAL A 203 19.64 17.67 24.33
CA VAL A 203 19.22 17.69 22.92
C VAL A 203 18.73 16.31 22.47
N LEU A 204 19.25 15.24 23.09
CA LEU A 204 18.99 13.85 22.71
C LEU A 204 18.04 13.10 23.65
N ILE A 205 17.85 13.58 24.89
CA ILE A 205 17.03 12.92 25.91
C ILE A 205 16.02 13.93 26.49
N PRO A 206 14.72 13.56 26.63
CA PRO A 206 13.73 14.46 27.19
C PRO A 206 13.97 14.74 28.68
N ARG A 207 13.92 16.01 29.09
CA ARG A 207 14.04 16.38 30.51
C ARG A 207 12.66 16.55 31.16
N PHE A 208 12.26 15.55 31.92
CA PHE A 208 10.96 15.53 32.61
C PHE A 208 10.89 16.49 33.81
N ASN A 209 12.03 16.84 34.43
CA ASN A 209 12.08 17.66 35.65
C ASN A 209 12.46 19.15 35.40
N ALA A 210 12.48 19.60 34.15
CA ALA A 210 12.94 20.95 33.77
C ALA A 210 11.80 21.98 33.60
N GLY A 211 10.63 21.69 34.17
CA GLY A 211 9.41 22.51 34.09
C GLY A 211 8.55 22.24 32.85
N ARG A 212 7.26 22.59 32.95
CA ARG A 212 6.23 22.23 31.95
C ARG A 212 6.55 22.69 30.53
N ARG A 213 7.02 23.93 30.35
CA ARG A 213 7.39 24.48 29.04
C ARG A 213 8.52 23.69 28.38
N THR A 214 9.57 23.38 29.13
CA THR A 214 10.71 22.61 28.65
C THR A 214 10.31 21.18 28.33
N MET A 215 9.48 20.57 29.17
CA MET A 215 8.96 19.22 28.95
C MET A 215 8.17 19.10 27.63
N TRP A 216 7.21 19.98 27.35
CA TRP A 216 6.44 19.95 26.08
C TRP A 216 7.35 20.14 24.86
N ARG A 217 8.34 21.03 24.96
CA ARG A 217 9.32 21.24 23.90
C ARG A 217 10.15 19.97 23.68
N ASP A 218 10.69 19.39 24.75
CA ASP A 218 11.55 18.21 24.67
C ASP A 218 10.75 16.97 24.19
N LEU A 219 9.48 16.82 24.56
CA LEU A 219 8.58 15.75 24.08
C LEU A 219 8.26 15.85 22.59
N HIS A 220 8.27 17.05 22.01
CA HIS A 220 8.11 17.23 20.56
C HIS A 220 9.46 17.07 19.84
N ALA A 221 10.49 17.78 20.31
CA ALA A 221 11.74 17.93 19.58
C ALA A 221 12.64 16.69 19.66
N VAL A 222 12.68 15.98 20.79
CA VAL A 222 13.53 14.79 20.93
C VAL A 222 12.98 13.63 20.09
N PRO A 223 11.70 13.22 20.19
CA PRO A 223 11.15 12.22 19.27
C PRO A 223 11.23 12.66 17.82
N GLY A 224 10.92 13.93 17.53
CA GLY A 224 11.02 14.50 16.18
C GLY A 224 12.43 14.39 15.58
N PHE A 225 13.48 14.54 16.40
CA PHE A 225 14.86 14.32 15.99
C PHE A 225 15.14 12.84 15.65
N TRP A 226 14.76 11.92 16.55
CA TRP A 226 15.03 10.49 16.37
C TRP A 226 14.25 9.85 15.22
N ILE A 227 12.97 10.18 15.10
CA ILE A 227 12.10 9.61 14.06
C ILE A 227 12.15 10.41 12.76
N GLY A 228 12.68 11.64 12.78
CA GLY A 228 12.59 12.58 11.68
C GLY A 228 13.22 12.06 10.38
N GLY A 229 14.35 11.36 10.46
CA GLY A 229 14.97 10.73 9.28
C GLY A 229 14.07 9.65 8.65
N ALA A 230 13.52 8.75 9.47
CA ALA A 230 12.60 7.73 9.01
C ALA A 230 11.31 8.35 8.45
N LEU A 231 10.80 9.40 9.09
CA LEU A 231 9.60 10.11 8.64
C LEU A 231 9.83 10.88 7.33
N ILE A 232 11.01 11.48 7.12
CA ILE A 232 11.38 12.07 5.82
C ILE A 232 11.36 11.00 4.73
N ALA A 233 12.02 9.86 4.96
CA ALA A 233 12.01 8.76 3.99
C ALA A 233 10.57 8.29 3.70
N PHE A 234 9.76 8.13 4.74
CA PHE A 234 8.35 7.75 4.62
C PHE A 234 7.54 8.77 3.81
N LEU A 235 7.69 10.07 4.07
CA LEU A 235 7.01 11.14 3.33
C LEU A 235 7.44 11.21 1.87
N ILE A 236 8.73 11.01 1.57
CA ILE A 236 9.23 10.95 0.18
C ILE A 236 8.63 9.75 -0.54
N THR A 237 8.57 8.58 0.10
CA THR A 237 7.89 7.43 -0.50
C THR A 237 6.40 7.72 -0.70
N GLY A 238 5.71 8.33 0.27
CA GLY A 238 4.31 8.72 0.13
C GLY A 238 4.07 9.70 -1.03
N LEU A 239 4.93 10.70 -1.20
CA LEU A 239 4.86 11.66 -2.32
C LEU A 239 4.98 10.97 -3.69
N SER A 240 5.70 9.85 -3.81
CA SER A 240 5.74 9.09 -5.07
C SER A 240 4.40 8.45 -5.46
N TRP A 241 3.43 8.42 -4.55
CA TRP A 241 2.06 7.92 -4.80
C TRP A 241 1.03 9.03 -4.99
N THR A 242 1.40 10.31 -4.88
CA THR A 242 0.47 11.44 -5.07
C THR A 242 0.35 11.83 -6.54
N GLY A 243 -0.72 12.53 -6.92
CA GLY A 243 -1.02 12.81 -8.31
C GLY A 243 0.07 13.54 -9.10
N VAL A 244 0.76 14.56 -8.56
CA VAL A 244 1.75 15.35 -9.34
C VAL A 244 3.15 14.78 -9.14
N TRP A 245 3.59 14.65 -7.89
CA TRP A 245 4.89 14.06 -7.60
C TRP A 245 5.03 12.63 -8.12
N GLY A 246 4.00 11.80 -7.98
CA GLY A 246 4.00 10.42 -8.49
C GLY A 246 4.05 10.35 -10.02
N GLU A 247 3.32 11.23 -10.73
CA GLU A 247 3.44 11.34 -12.19
C GLU A 247 4.86 11.71 -12.62
N GLN A 248 5.50 12.67 -11.93
CA GLN A 248 6.89 13.06 -12.24
C GLN A 248 7.89 11.94 -11.92
N PHE A 249 7.70 11.24 -10.79
CA PHE A 249 8.57 10.15 -10.38
C PHE A 249 8.46 8.94 -11.33
N THR A 250 7.23 8.56 -11.72
CA THR A 250 6.99 7.47 -12.67
C THR A 250 7.50 7.78 -14.06
N GLN A 251 7.43 9.04 -14.53
CA GLN A 251 8.05 9.45 -15.79
C GLN A 251 9.57 9.23 -15.78
N ALA A 252 10.25 9.57 -14.69
CA ALA A 252 11.68 9.32 -14.56
C ALA A 252 12.00 7.82 -14.52
N TRP A 253 11.21 7.03 -13.79
CA TRP A 253 11.44 5.59 -13.62
C TRP A 253 11.13 4.75 -14.86
N ASN A 254 10.05 5.06 -15.58
CA ASN A 254 9.64 4.32 -16.80
C ASN A 254 10.53 4.63 -18.02
N THR A 255 11.57 5.45 -17.85
CA THR A 255 12.52 5.76 -18.92
C THR A 255 13.82 4.98 -18.78
N PHE A 256 14.08 4.31 -17.64
CA PHE A 256 15.35 3.63 -17.37
C PHE A 256 15.19 2.32 -16.55
N PRO A 257 15.83 1.21 -16.94
CA PRO A 257 16.56 0.98 -18.19
C PRO A 257 15.59 0.87 -19.38
N SER A 258 15.96 1.40 -20.56
CA SER A 258 15.10 1.38 -21.76
C SER A 258 14.67 -0.04 -22.14
N ALA A 259 15.52 -1.05 -21.92
CA ALA A 259 15.26 -2.46 -22.21
C ALA A 259 14.04 -3.05 -21.47
N LEU A 260 13.60 -2.44 -20.36
CA LEU A 260 12.43 -2.87 -19.60
C LEU A 260 11.13 -2.15 -19.99
N TRP A 261 11.23 -0.96 -20.61
CA TRP A 261 10.07 -0.08 -20.78
C TRP A 261 9.85 0.37 -22.23
N ASN A 262 10.92 0.70 -22.95
CA ASN A 262 10.87 1.26 -24.30
C ASN A 262 11.28 0.24 -25.37
N ASP A 263 12.31 -0.56 -25.08
CA ASP A 263 12.88 -1.59 -25.96
C ASP A 263 12.56 -2.99 -25.45
N VAL A 264 11.35 -3.19 -24.90
CA VAL A 264 10.90 -4.50 -24.42
C VAL A 264 11.02 -5.50 -25.58
N PRO A 265 11.81 -6.59 -25.45
CA PRO A 265 11.97 -7.57 -26.50
C PRO A 265 10.59 -8.16 -26.86
N LYS A 266 10.04 -7.73 -27.99
CA LYS A 266 8.80 -8.28 -28.50
C LYS A 266 9.10 -9.70 -28.96
N SER A 267 8.35 -10.68 -28.44
CA SER A 267 8.49 -12.06 -28.90
C SER A 267 8.30 -12.11 -30.43
N THR A 268 9.37 -12.43 -31.15
CA THR A 268 9.35 -12.66 -32.60
C THR A 268 8.79 -14.04 -32.96
N ARG A 269 8.53 -14.90 -31.96
CA ARG A 269 7.88 -16.19 -32.16
C ARG A 269 6.37 -16.03 -31.98
N ARG A 270 5.61 -16.33 -33.04
CA ARG A 270 4.18 -16.65 -32.88
C ARG A 270 4.08 -17.88 -31.97
N THR A 271 3.20 -17.85 -30.98
CA THR A 271 3.01 -18.93 -30.00
C THR A 271 2.76 -20.29 -30.67
N SER A 272 2.21 -20.31 -31.89
CA SER A 272 2.03 -21.53 -32.70
C SER A 272 3.34 -22.21 -33.13
N ALA A 273 4.47 -21.49 -33.18
CA ALA A 273 5.78 -22.03 -33.51
C ALA A 273 6.53 -22.62 -32.30
N SER A 274 5.92 -22.61 -31.11
CA SER A 274 6.49 -23.21 -29.89
C SER A 274 6.10 -24.68 -29.69
N THR A 275 5.30 -25.25 -30.58
CA THR A 275 5.03 -26.71 -30.61
C THR A 275 6.29 -27.41 -31.11
N PRO A 276 7.04 -28.18 -30.28
CA PRO A 276 8.06 -29.05 -30.81
C PRO A 276 7.32 -30.19 -31.51
N THR A 277 7.29 -30.17 -32.84
CA THR A 277 7.06 -31.38 -33.62
C THR A 277 8.12 -32.39 -33.21
N ARG A 278 7.66 -33.61 -32.87
CA ARG A 278 8.51 -34.74 -32.52
C ARG A 278 9.65 -34.85 -33.51
N ASN A 279 10.88 -34.81 -33.02
CA ASN A 279 11.92 -35.72 -33.44
C ASN A 279 12.71 -36.09 -32.19
N ALA A 280 12.58 -37.35 -31.79
CA ALA A 280 13.26 -37.92 -30.65
C ALA A 280 14.75 -38.08 -30.96
N SER A 281 15.61 -37.54 -30.10
CA SER A 281 16.99 -38.01 -29.96
C SER A 281 17.09 -38.69 -28.59
N PRO A 282 17.52 -39.96 -28.52
CA PRO A 282 17.65 -40.68 -27.26
C PRO A 282 18.95 -40.27 -26.57
N GLY A 283 18.85 -39.88 -25.30
CA GLY A 283 20.00 -39.69 -24.43
C GLY A 283 20.19 -38.25 -23.97
N THR A 284 19.48 -37.86 -22.92
CA THR A 284 20.00 -36.99 -21.84
C THR A 284 18.94 -36.82 -20.76
N SER A 285 19.27 -37.30 -19.56
CA SER A 285 18.71 -36.98 -18.23
C SER A 285 17.36 -36.25 -18.20
N SER A 286 16.29 -37.03 -18.11
CA SER A 286 14.91 -36.61 -17.91
C SER A 286 14.69 -35.90 -16.56
N LYS A 287 14.47 -34.59 -16.58
CA LYS A 287 13.57 -33.92 -15.63
C LYS A 287 12.32 -33.48 -16.41
N PRO A 288 11.12 -34.04 -16.16
CA PRO A 288 9.92 -33.61 -16.87
C PRO A 288 9.56 -32.18 -16.45
N ARG A 289 9.55 -31.26 -17.42
CA ARG A 289 9.05 -29.88 -17.26
C ARG A 289 7.53 -29.88 -17.36
N CYS A 290 6.85 -29.15 -16.48
CA CYS A 290 5.41 -28.95 -16.53
C CYS A 290 5.02 -28.35 -17.89
N ARG A 291 4.24 -29.10 -18.67
CA ARG A 291 3.86 -28.77 -20.05
C ARG A 291 2.47 -28.13 -20.02
N LEU A 292 2.39 -26.80 -19.96
CA LEU A 292 1.16 -26.06 -20.27
C LEU A 292 0.91 -26.13 -21.79
N GLY A 293 0.36 -27.26 -22.26
CA GLY A 293 -0.06 -27.40 -23.67
C GLY A 293 -1.36 -26.64 -23.90
N PHE A 294 -1.33 -25.57 -24.68
CA PHE A 294 -2.52 -24.84 -25.15
C PHE A 294 -3.06 -25.57 -26.38
N LEU A 295 -4.25 -26.17 -26.30
CA LEU A 295 -5.04 -26.49 -27.48
C LEU A 295 -5.90 -25.27 -27.76
N GLY A 296 -5.57 -24.57 -28.85
CA GLY A 296 -6.36 -23.44 -29.31
C GLY A 296 -7.74 -23.92 -29.72
N GLY A 297 -8.77 -23.45 -29.02
CA GLY A 297 -10.12 -23.45 -29.54
C GLY A 297 -10.20 -22.47 -30.70
N GLN A 298 -10.20 -22.97 -31.94
CA GLN A 298 -10.89 -22.24 -33.01
C GLN A 298 -12.38 -22.31 -32.68
N GLY A 299 -12.95 -21.24 -32.13
CA GLY A 299 -14.37 -21.20 -31.83
C GLY A 299 -14.77 -19.97 -31.03
N ARG A 300 -15.87 -19.34 -31.43
CA ARG A 300 -16.42 -18.06 -30.93
C ARG A 300 -17.01 -18.12 -29.50
N ASP A 301 -16.32 -18.74 -28.55
CA ASP A 301 -16.78 -18.79 -27.16
C ASP A 301 -15.58 -18.54 -26.22
N SER A 302 -15.50 -17.34 -25.65
CA SER A 302 -14.65 -17.00 -24.48
C SER A 302 -15.20 -17.63 -23.19
N ARG A 303 -15.74 -18.85 -23.30
CA ARG A 303 -16.37 -19.58 -22.23
C ARG A 303 -15.30 -20.48 -21.62
N TRP A 304 -15.01 -20.25 -20.34
CA TRP A 304 -14.17 -21.10 -19.51
C TRP A 304 -14.45 -22.60 -19.76
N ASP A 305 -13.56 -23.30 -20.46
CA ASP A 305 -13.65 -24.75 -20.63
C ASP A 305 -13.19 -25.44 -19.34
N THR A 306 -14.13 -26.12 -18.71
CA THR A 306 -14.02 -26.76 -17.39
C THR A 306 -13.35 -28.13 -17.45
N ARG A 307 -13.15 -28.73 -18.64
CA ARG A 307 -12.60 -30.09 -18.76
C ARG A 307 -11.08 -30.13 -18.82
N GLU A 308 -10.43 -29.23 -19.54
CA GLU A 308 -8.96 -29.26 -19.73
C GLU A 308 -8.18 -28.64 -18.55
N SER A 309 -8.87 -27.84 -17.75
CA SER A 309 -8.25 -26.98 -16.75
C SER A 309 -8.16 -27.64 -15.37
N GLY A 310 -9.07 -28.55 -15.03
CA GLY A 310 -8.97 -29.42 -13.85
C GLY A 310 -7.81 -30.42 -13.88
N GLN A 311 -7.30 -30.76 -15.07
CA GLN A 311 -6.10 -31.60 -15.22
C GLN A 311 -4.80 -30.82 -14.99
N ARG A 312 -4.79 -29.52 -15.30
CA ARG A 312 -3.63 -28.62 -15.12
C ARG A 312 -3.39 -28.26 -13.65
N ASP A 313 -4.47 -28.09 -12.89
CA ASP A 313 -4.43 -27.75 -11.47
C ASP A 313 -3.77 -28.85 -10.61
N ARG A 314 -4.08 -30.13 -10.89
CA ARG A 314 -3.44 -31.29 -10.22
C ARG A 314 -1.94 -31.40 -10.50
N LEU A 315 -1.46 -30.82 -11.60
CA LEU A 315 -0.05 -30.83 -12.01
C LEU A 315 0.74 -29.66 -11.42
N CYS A 316 0.15 -28.46 -11.33
CA CYS A 316 0.81 -27.29 -10.75
C CYS A 316 0.86 -27.32 -9.21
N SER A 317 -0.23 -27.77 -8.56
CA SER A 317 -0.30 -27.92 -7.09
C SER A 317 0.65 -28.98 -6.54
N ARG A 318 0.94 -30.05 -7.30
CA ARG A 318 1.80 -31.15 -6.86
C ARG A 318 3.30 -30.87 -6.90
N GLN A 319 3.74 -29.86 -7.64
CA GLN A 319 5.15 -29.81 -8.05
C GLN A 319 5.92 -28.55 -7.67
N TRP A 320 5.28 -27.38 -7.47
CA TRP A 320 6.08 -26.15 -7.21
C TRP A 320 5.41 -25.04 -6.36
N PHE A 321 4.09 -24.89 -6.32
CA PHE A 321 3.42 -23.77 -5.63
C PHE A 321 2.65 -24.23 -4.39
N SER A 322 3.37 -24.41 -3.28
CA SER A 322 2.76 -24.64 -1.95
C SER A 322 2.27 -23.35 -1.27
N GLN A 323 2.47 -22.20 -1.92
CA GLN A 323 2.12 -20.86 -1.43
C GLN A 323 1.17 -20.25 -2.47
N GLY A 324 -0.01 -19.81 -2.02
CA GLY A 324 -1.15 -19.46 -2.88
C GLY A 324 -0.80 -18.62 -4.12
N PHE A 325 -1.40 -19.01 -5.25
CA PHE A 325 -1.32 -18.29 -6.52
C PHE A 325 -2.69 -17.69 -6.85
N THR A 326 -2.74 -16.58 -7.57
CA THR A 326 -4.00 -16.01 -8.07
C THR A 326 -4.02 -16.19 -9.57
N VAL A 327 -5.12 -16.73 -10.10
CA VAL A 327 -5.27 -16.86 -11.56
C VAL A 327 -6.20 -15.76 -12.05
N ASP A 328 -5.68 -14.91 -12.95
CA ASP A 328 -6.49 -13.87 -13.61
C ASP A 328 -6.99 -14.35 -14.97
N ALA A 329 -8.24 -14.00 -15.27
CA ALA A 329 -8.85 -14.27 -16.56
C ALA A 329 -8.40 -13.26 -17.62
N PRO A 330 -8.29 -13.67 -18.90
CA PRO A 330 -8.11 -12.76 -20.02
C PRO A 330 -9.16 -11.65 -20.03
N GLY A 331 -8.71 -10.39 -20.07
CA GLY A 331 -9.59 -9.23 -20.17
C GLY A 331 -10.20 -9.04 -21.58
N ASP A 332 -9.68 -9.73 -22.59
CA ASP A 332 -10.20 -9.72 -23.95
C ASP A 332 -9.95 -11.06 -24.67
N LYS A 333 -10.41 -11.13 -25.93
CA LYS A 333 -10.33 -12.32 -26.79
C LYS A 333 -8.91 -12.76 -27.17
N ASP A 334 -7.94 -11.87 -27.03
CA ASP A 334 -6.52 -12.09 -27.34
C ASP A 334 -5.68 -12.17 -26.05
N GLY A 335 -6.31 -12.00 -24.89
CA GLY A 335 -5.68 -11.98 -23.57
C GLY A 335 -5.18 -13.35 -23.12
N VAL A 336 -4.20 -13.33 -22.22
CA VAL A 336 -3.54 -14.52 -21.69
C VAL A 336 -3.88 -14.67 -20.22
N TRP A 337 -4.05 -15.92 -19.79
CA TRP A 337 -4.19 -16.27 -18.38
C TRP A 337 -2.88 -15.98 -17.64
N THR A 338 -2.94 -15.23 -16.54
CA THR A 338 -1.78 -14.96 -15.67
C THR A 338 -1.93 -15.68 -14.34
N VAL A 339 -0.80 -16.15 -13.82
CA VAL A 339 -0.63 -16.83 -12.53
C VAL A 339 0.48 -16.12 -11.78
#